data_AF-A0A4V1MWL8-F1
#
_entry.id   AF-A0A4V1MWL8-F1
#
_cell.length_a   1.000
_cell.length_b   1.000
_cell.length_c   1.000
_cell.angle_alpha   90.00
_cell.angle_beta   90.00
_cell.angle_gamma   90.00
#
_symmetry.space_group_name_H-M   'P 1'
#
loop_
_entity.id
_entity.type
_entity.pdbx_description
1 polymer ?
#
loop_
_entity_poly.entity_id
_entity_poly.type
_entity_poly.pdbx_seq_one_letter_code
_entity_poly.pdbx_strand_id
1 'polypeptide(L)'
;NAQSDFSSANQFLTEGEGVTNHLPFSPDLIAPELDGIIDGTSTSLRWSASDVDNDSLTFDVYLDTASTPLTKVSENQTATTYNASNLIAATTYYFKVVVKDGKGGETIGQVWSFSTK
;
A
#
# COMPACT_ATOMS: atom_id res chain seq x y z
N ASN A 1 12.16 -56.75 3.16
CA ASN A 1 12.34 -55.81 4.29
C ASN A 1 13.37 -54.78 3.88
N ALA A 2 12.93 -53.69 3.26
CA ALA A 2 13.80 -52.68 2.71
C ALA A 2 14.36 -51.81 3.84
N GLN A 3 15.67 -51.88 4.05
CA GLN A 3 16.44 -50.98 4.87
C GLN A 3 16.73 -49.74 4.02
N SER A 4 16.26 -48.57 4.43
CA SER A 4 16.65 -47.31 3.78
C SER A 4 18.00 -46.88 4.32
N ASP A 5 18.99 -46.97 3.44
CA ASP A 5 20.35 -46.47 3.63
C ASP A 5 20.37 -44.97 3.93
N PHE A 6 21.32 -44.60 4.78
CA PHE A 6 21.63 -43.23 5.17
C PHE A 6 21.83 -42.31 3.96
N SER A 7 21.20 -41.13 3.98
CA SER A 7 21.60 -40.03 3.10
C SER A 7 22.54 -39.11 3.86
N SER A 8 23.79 -39.04 3.40
CA SER A 8 24.77 -38.04 3.81
C SER A 8 24.27 -36.65 3.43
N ALA A 9 23.80 -35.86 4.39
CA ALA A 9 23.54 -34.45 4.19
C ALA A 9 24.78 -33.66 4.63
N ASN A 10 25.45 -33.07 3.64
CA ASN A 10 26.58 -32.17 3.78
C ASN A 10 26.29 -31.04 4.79
N GLN A 11 27.32 -30.66 5.53
CA GLN A 11 27.30 -29.52 6.45
C GLN A 11 27.05 -28.22 5.67
N PHE A 12 26.06 -27.43 6.10
CA PHE A 12 26.00 -26.01 5.81
C PHE A 12 25.70 -25.25 7.10
N LEU A 13 26.73 -24.60 7.62
CA LEU A 13 26.61 -23.61 8.69
C LEU A 13 26.24 -22.27 8.02
N THR A 14 25.06 -21.74 8.32
CA THR A 14 24.81 -20.30 8.30
C THR A 14 24.13 -19.92 9.60
N GLU A 15 24.95 -19.52 10.57
CA GLU A 15 24.45 -18.74 11.70
C GLU A 15 24.16 -17.35 11.14
N GLY A 16 22.88 -17.08 10.89
CA GLY A 16 22.36 -15.75 10.64
C GLY A 16 20.96 -15.77 11.19
N GLU A 17 20.70 -15.02 12.26
CA GLU A 17 19.35 -14.75 12.74
C GLU A 17 18.49 -14.39 11.51
N GLY A 18 17.63 -15.31 11.09
CA GLY A 18 16.77 -15.11 9.94
C GLY A 18 15.80 -14.00 10.31
N VAL A 19 16.07 -12.76 9.90
CA VAL A 19 15.09 -11.69 9.95
C VAL A 19 13.96 -12.06 8.99
N THR A 20 12.93 -12.72 9.51
CA THR A 20 11.66 -12.89 8.82
C THR A 20 11.09 -11.49 8.58
N ASN A 21 10.80 -11.18 7.32
CA ASN A 21 10.08 -9.97 6.92
C ASN A 21 8.59 -10.27 6.82
N HIS A 22 7.76 -9.44 7.44
CA HIS A 22 6.31 -9.47 7.33
C HIS A 22 5.84 -8.42 6.32
N LEU A 23 4.71 -8.70 5.66
CA LEU A 23 4.11 -7.71 4.79
C LEU A 23 3.44 -6.61 5.62
N PRO A 24 3.48 -5.35 5.15
CA PRO A 24 2.80 -4.27 5.83
C PRO A 24 1.28 -4.47 5.84
N PHE A 25 0.59 -3.91 6.83
CA PHE A 25 -0.86 -3.93 6.86
C PHE A 25 -1.45 -3.06 5.74
N SER A 26 -2.67 -3.41 5.32
CA SER A 26 -3.43 -2.58 4.39
C SER A 26 -3.65 -1.19 4.99
N PRO A 27 -3.55 -0.12 4.18
CA PRO A 27 -3.76 1.23 4.66
C PRO A 27 -5.25 1.47 4.95
N ASP A 28 -5.51 2.29 5.97
CA ASP A 28 -6.85 2.73 6.37
C ASP A 28 -7.09 4.18 5.97
N LEU A 29 -8.29 4.49 5.49
CA LEU A 29 -8.68 5.84 5.09
C LEU A 29 -8.92 6.71 6.32
N ILE A 30 -8.26 7.87 6.38
CA ILE A 30 -8.51 8.91 7.37
C ILE A 30 -9.30 10.06 6.75
N ALA A 31 -8.95 10.45 5.51
CA ALA A 31 -9.65 11.50 4.76
C ALA A 31 -9.44 11.32 3.24
N PRO A 32 -10.36 11.79 2.38
CA PRO A 32 -11.66 12.36 2.70
C PRO A 32 -12.63 11.33 3.31
N GLU A 33 -13.83 11.77 3.70
CA GLU A 33 -14.90 10.85 4.07
C GLU A 33 -15.14 9.84 2.94
N LEU A 34 -15.28 8.56 3.29
CA LEU A 34 -15.54 7.50 2.33
C LEU A 34 -16.83 7.80 1.56
N ASP A 35 -16.74 7.80 0.23
CA ASP A 35 -17.84 8.14 -0.67
C ASP A 35 -18.43 9.55 -0.43
N GLY A 36 -17.65 10.41 0.23
CA GLY A 36 -18.03 11.78 0.54
C GLY A 36 -18.01 12.71 -0.67
N ILE A 37 -18.64 13.88 -0.51
CA ILE A 37 -18.68 14.92 -1.54
C ILE A 37 -17.81 16.10 -1.12
N ILE A 38 -16.82 16.42 -1.95
CA ILE A 38 -15.90 17.54 -1.77
C ILE A 38 -16.47 18.78 -2.47
N ASP A 39 -16.67 19.83 -1.67
CA ASP A 39 -16.96 21.18 -2.14
C ASP A 39 -15.69 21.82 -2.72
N GLY A 40 -15.47 21.65 -4.03
CA GLY A 40 -14.33 22.24 -4.75
C GLY A 40 -13.52 21.29 -5.64
N THR A 41 -12.38 21.78 -6.12
CA THR A 41 -11.52 21.11 -7.11
C THR A 41 -10.19 20.60 -6.53
N SER A 42 -10.11 20.52 -5.21
CA SER A 42 -8.97 19.95 -4.50
C SER A 42 -9.38 19.25 -3.22
N THR A 43 -8.74 18.13 -2.88
CA THR A 43 -8.93 17.43 -1.61
C THR A 43 -7.61 16.86 -1.08
N SER A 44 -7.49 16.78 0.24
CA SER A 44 -6.36 16.12 0.89
C SER A 44 -6.75 14.68 1.20
N LEU A 45 -6.11 13.74 0.49
CA LEU A 45 -6.15 12.32 0.78
C LEU A 45 -5.22 12.04 1.95
N ARG A 46 -5.70 11.36 2.98
CA ARG A 46 -4.95 11.01 4.19
C ARG A 46 -5.26 9.57 4.57
N TRP A 47 -4.24 8.80 4.86
CA TRP A 47 -4.38 7.41 5.29
C TRP A 47 -3.46 7.12 6.48
N SER A 48 -3.67 5.99 7.13
CA SER A 48 -2.72 5.39 8.06
C SER A 48 -2.25 4.05 7.51
N ALA A 49 -1.00 3.70 7.80
CA ALA A 49 -0.45 2.38 7.52
C ALA A 49 0.52 2.01 8.64
N SER A 50 0.65 0.72 8.89
CA SER A 50 1.57 0.19 9.90
C SER A 50 2.10 -1.16 9.44
N ASP A 51 3.18 -1.59 10.08
CA ASP A 51 3.83 -2.86 9.82
C ASP A 51 4.28 -3.50 11.14
N VAL A 52 4.29 -4.84 11.19
CA VAL A 52 4.62 -5.59 12.42
C VAL A 52 6.09 -5.47 12.78
N ASP A 53 6.96 -5.42 11.78
CA ASP A 53 8.41 -5.27 11.96
C ASP A 53 8.80 -3.79 12.18
N ASN A 54 7.81 -2.89 12.10
CA ASN A 54 7.94 -1.45 12.30
C ASN A 54 8.95 -0.83 11.33
N ASP A 55 8.97 -1.36 10.10
CA ASP A 55 9.81 -0.92 9.00
C ASP A 55 9.41 0.46 8.46
N SER A 56 10.35 1.10 7.75
CA SER A 56 10.09 2.38 7.09
C SER A 56 9.21 2.17 5.86
N LEU A 57 7.95 2.60 5.97
CA LEU A 57 6.97 2.45 4.89
C LEU A 57 7.04 3.57 3.86
N THR A 58 6.85 3.20 2.60
CA THR A 58 6.64 4.11 1.48
C THR A 58 5.32 3.80 0.80
N PHE A 59 4.78 4.79 0.08
CA PHE A 59 3.44 4.75 -0.48
C PHE A 59 3.45 5.13 -1.96
N ASP A 60 2.78 4.32 -2.77
CA ASP A 60 2.37 4.71 -4.12
C ASP A 60 0.89 5.07 -4.10
N VAL A 61 0.56 6.28 -4.54
CA VAL A 61 -0.82 6.78 -4.60
C VAL A 61 -1.29 6.70 -6.03
N TYR A 62 -2.43 6.05 -6.24
CA TYR A 62 -3.10 5.97 -7.51
C TYR A 62 -4.42 6.71 -7.42
N LEU A 63 -4.73 7.55 -8.39
CA LEU A 63 -5.95 8.34 -8.45
C LEU A 63 -6.43 8.41 -9.89
N ASP A 64 -7.68 8.02 -10.12
CA ASP A 64 -8.29 7.92 -11.44
C ASP A 64 -9.80 8.20 -11.37
N THR A 65 -10.46 8.31 -12.51
CA THR A 65 -11.93 8.35 -12.60
C THR A 65 -12.53 6.97 -12.89
N ALA A 66 -11.69 5.99 -13.24
CA ALA A 66 -12.07 4.59 -13.35
C ALA A 66 -12.14 3.91 -11.98
N SER A 67 -13.12 3.02 -11.78
CA SER A 67 -13.29 2.26 -10.53
C SER A 67 -12.10 1.37 -10.16
N THR A 68 -11.25 1.05 -11.13
CA THR A 68 -9.95 0.42 -10.90
C THR A 68 -8.86 1.43 -11.22
N PRO A 69 -8.36 2.20 -10.23
CA PRO A 69 -7.38 3.24 -10.48
C PRO A 69 -6.04 2.63 -10.92
N LEU A 70 -5.56 3.06 -12.08
CA LEU A 70 -4.28 2.65 -12.69
C LEU A 70 -3.30 3.82 -12.83
N THR A 71 -3.81 5.04 -12.89
CA THR A 71 -2.98 6.25 -12.92
C THR A 71 -2.27 6.45 -11.59
N LYS A 72 -0.95 6.28 -11.59
CA LYS A 72 -0.09 6.60 -10.44
C LYS A 72 0.14 8.11 -10.40
N VAL A 73 -0.26 8.75 -9.31
CA VAL A 73 -0.12 10.21 -9.11
C VAL A 73 0.97 10.58 -8.13
N SER A 74 1.44 9.62 -7.32
CA SER A 74 2.61 9.74 -6.46
C SER A 74 3.31 8.39 -6.33
N GLU A 75 4.64 8.39 -6.25
CA GLU A 75 5.47 7.20 -6.18
C GLU A 75 6.47 7.28 -5.03
N ASN A 76 6.60 6.19 -4.27
CA ASN A 76 7.54 5.99 -3.17
C ASN A 76 7.57 7.16 -2.16
N GLN A 77 6.43 7.79 -1.90
CA GLN A 77 6.37 8.87 -0.91
C GLN A 77 6.36 8.32 0.51
N THR A 78 6.97 9.03 1.46
CA THR A 78 6.94 8.64 2.90
C THR A 78 5.79 9.29 3.65
N ALA A 79 5.23 10.38 3.12
CA ALA A 79 4.07 11.03 3.71
C ALA A 79 2.83 10.14 3.57
N THR A 80 1.99 10.13 4.61
CA THR A 80 0.68 9.45 4.59
C THR A 80 -0.45 10.37 4.10
N THR A 81 -0.07 11.39 3.33
CA THR A 81 -0.97 12.42 2.81
C THR A 81 -0.64 12.71 1.36
N TYR A 82 -1.66 12.97 0.55
CA TYR A 82 -1.52 13.43 -0.82
C TYR A 82 -2.56 14.52 -1.11
N ASN A 83 -2.12 15.66 -1.67
CA ASN A 83 -3.04 16.72 -2.08
C ASN A 83 -3.44 16.51 -3.54
N ALA A 84 -4.66 16.05 -3.76
CA ALA A 84 -5.24 15.93 -5.09
C ALA A 84 -5.81 17.28 -5.51
N SER A 85 -5.18 17.92 -6.51
CA SER A 85 -5.60 19.21 -7.08
C SER A 85 -6.00 19.06 -8.55
N ASN A 86 -6.60 20.11 -9.12
CA ASN A 86 -7.08 20.12 -10.52
C ASN A 86 -8.17 19.07 -10.78
N LEU A 87 -8.98 18.78 -9.77
CA LEU A 87 -10.13 17.90 -9.91
C LEU A 87 -11.24 18.62 -10.68
N ILE A 88 -11.94 17.86 -11.51
CA ILE A 88 -13.09 18.35 -12.27
C ILE A 88 -14.31 18.26 -11.35
N ALA A 89 -15.14 19.30 -11.32
CA ALA A 89 -16.40 19.30 -10.55
C ALA A 89 -17.39 18.26 -11.10
N ALA A 90 -18.34 17.83 -10.27
CA ALA A 90 -19.35 16.82 -10.63
C ALA A 90 -18.74 15.51 -11.17
N THR A 91 -17.56 15.12 -10.68
CA THR A 91 -16.83 13.92 -11.10
C THR A 91 -16.54 13.03 -9.90
N THR A 92 -16.73 11.71 -10.08
CA THR A 92 -16.34 10.71 -9.09
C THR A 92 -14.91 10.26 -9.36
N TYR A 93 -14.10 10.29 -8.32
CA TYR A 93 -12.72 9.85 -8.34
C TYR A 93 -12.56 8.61 -7.46
N TYR A 94 -11.69 7.71 -7.90
CA TYR A 94 -11.30 6.51 -7.20
C TYR A 94 -9.80 6.56 -6.95
N PHE A 95 -9.39 6.17 -5.76
CA PHE A 95 -7.99 6.13 -5.42
C PHE A 95 -7.67 4.92 -4.58
N LYS A 96 -6.42 4.48 -4.65
CA LYS A 96 -5.88 3.44 -3.80
C LYS A 96 -4.46 3.80 -3.41
N VAL A 97 -4.01 3.22 -2.31
CA VAL A 97 -2.64 3.39 -1.83
C VAL A 97 -1.99 2.02 -1.74
N VAL A 98 -0.81 1.88 -2.33
CA VAL A 98 0.04 0.69 -2.18
C VAL A 98 1.12 1.01 -1.16
N VAL A 99 1.18 0.21 -0.10
CA VAL A 99 2.16 0.35 0.98
C VAL A 99 3.33 -0.58 0.68
N LYS A 100 4.56 -0.08 0.81
CA LYS A 100 5.79 -0.85 0.57
C LYS A 100 6.72 -0.74 1.77
N ASP A 101 7.31 -1.87 2.16
CA ASP A 101 8.24 -1.96 3.30
C ASP A 101 9.72 -1.68 2.94
N GLY A 102 10.03 -1.52 1.65
CA GLY A 102 11.41 -1.35 1.16
C GLY A 102 12.29 -2.61 1.24
N LYS A 103 11.75 -3.73 1.72
CA LYS A 103 12.37 -5.06 1.80
C LYS A 103 11.77 -6.06 0.80
N GLY A 104 10.86 -5.58 -0.06
CA GLY A 104 10.24 -6.33 -1.14
C GLY A 104 8.81 -6.78 -0.83
N GLY A 105 8.28 -6.45 0.34
CA GLY A 105 6.87 -6.59 0.67
C GLY A 105 6.07 -5.38 0.24
N GLU A 106 4.96 -5.65 -0.46
CA GLU A 106 4.00 -4.64 -0.86
C GLU A 106 2.58 -5.11 -0.53
N THR A 107 1.77 -4.20 0.00
CA THR A 107 0.37 -4.43 0.29
C THR A 107 -0.49 -3.42 -0.46
N ILE A 108 -1.36 -3.94 -1.31
CA ILE A 108 -2.30 -3.12 -2.09
C ILE A 108 -3.49 -2.80 -1.20
N GLY A 109 -3.73 -1.50 -0.96
CA GLY A 109 -4.89 -1.04 -0.23
C GLY A 109 -6.20 -1.18 -1.00
N GLN A 110 -7.29 -1.08 -0.25
CA GLN A 110 -8.63 -1.01 -0.82
C GLN A 110 -8.78 0.22 -1.74
N VAL A 111 -9.74 0.15 -2.66
CA VAL A 111 -10.09 1.29 -3.51
C VAL A 111 -11.13 2.13 -2.77
N TRP A 112 -10.81 3.39 -2.55
CA TRP A 112 -11.71 4.39 -1.99
C TRP A 112 -12.26 5.29 -3.07
N SER A 113 -13.42 5.89 -2.83
CA SER A 113 -14.02 6.83 -3.75
C SER A 113 -14.44 8.12 -3.05
N PHE A 114 -14.48 9.21 -3.80
CA PHE A 114 -15.07 10.49 -3.40
C PHE A 114 -15.59 11.20 -4.65
N SER A 115 -16.55 12.10 -4.48
CA SER A 115 -17.08 12.91 -5.58
C SER A 115 -16.83 14.39 -5.34
N THR A 116 -16.74 15.17 -6.41
CA THR A 116 -16.65 16.64 -6.35
C THR A 116 -17.99 17.27 -6.73
N LYS A 117 -18.29 18.46 -6.21
CA LYS A 117 -19.42 19.28 -6.66
C LYS A 117 -19.04 20.75 -6.81
#